data_AF-A0A1I5UVJ4-F1
#
_entry.id   AF-A0A1I5UVJ4-F1
#
_cell.length_a   1.000
_cell.length_b   1.000
_cell.length_c   1.000
_cell.angle_alpha   90.00
_cell.angle_beta   90.00
_cell.angle_gamma   90.00
#
_symmetry.space_group_name_H-M   'P 1'
#
loop_
_entity.id
_entity.type
_entity.pdbx_description
1 polymer ?
#
loop_
_entity_poly.entity_id
_entity_poly.type
_entity_poly.pdbx_seq_one_letter_code
_entity_poly.pdbx_strand_id
1 'polypeptide(L)' 'MNGTTVKAVRLYLGMTQREFADETGIGVSWLSQIENGRVEPSDRIRMAIAKIFEIDGEFIEVLERSKMLI' A
#
# COMPACT_ATOMS: atom_id res chain seq x y z
N MET A 1 -8.21 -0.85 -0.42
CA MET A 1 -6.84 -0.76 -1.02
C MET A 1 -6.52 -1.98 -1.88
N ASN A 2 -5.90 -1.84 -3.05
CA ASN A 2 -5.45 -2.98 -3.88
C ASN A 2 -3.94 -2.90 -4.17
N GLY A 3 -3.37 -3.89 -4.84
CA GLY A 3 -1.93 -3.95 -5.16
C GLY A 3 -1.37 -2.70 -5.86
N THR A 4 -2.12 -2.14 -6.80
CA THR A 4 -1.75 -0.91 -7.51
C THR A 4 -1.65 0.29 -6.56
N THR A 5 -2.56 0.39 -5.59
CA THR A 5 -2.50 1.45 -4.57
C THR A 5 -1.26 1.31 -3.69
N VAL A 6 -0.91 0.09 -3.27
CA VAL A 6 0.30 -0.17 -2.48
C VAL A 6 1.54 0.32 -3.23
N LYS A 7 1.64 0.01 -4.53
CA LYS A 7 2.74 0.46 -5.39
C LYS A 7 2.80 1.99 -5.49
N ALA A 8 1.65 2.64 -5.70
CA ALA A 8 1.57 4.10 -5.82
C ALA A 8 2.03 4.79 -4.52
N VAL A 9 1.57 4.29 -3.38
CA VAL A 9 1.95 4.73 -2.04
C VAL A 9 3.47 4.63 -1.85
N ARG A 10 4.06 3.48 -2.16
CA ARG A 10 5.51 3.30 -2.06
C ARG A 10 6.29 4.28 -2.94
N LEU A 11 5.86 4.45 -4.19
CA LEU A 11 6.52 5.36 -5.13
C LEU A 11 6.39 6.82 -4.70
N TYR A 12 5.26 7.20 -4.12
CA TYR A 12 5.05 8.54 -3.55
C TYR A 12 6.03 8.84 -2.41
N LEU A 13 6.36 7.83 -1.58
CA LEU A 13 7.38 7.94 -0.54
C LEU A 13 8.82 7.92 -1.07
N GLY A 14 9.03 7.71 -2.38
CA GLY A 14 10.36 7.57 -2.97
C GLY A 14 11.11 6.31 -2.54
N MET A 15 10.40 5.30 -2.02
CA MET A 15 11.01 4.09 -1.46
C MET A 15 11.19 2.98 -2.51
N THR A 16 12.29 2.26 -2.41
CA THR A 16 12.47 0.96 -3.05
C THR A 16 11.53 -0.09 -2.44
N GLN A 17 11.29 -1.20 -3.15
CA GLN A 17 10.51 -2.31 -2.60
C GLN A 17 11.14 -2.89 -1.32
N ARG A 18 12.47 -2.80 -1.17
CA ARG A 18 13.16 -3.27 0.02
C ARG A 18 12.86 -2.37 1.22
N GLU A 19 13.10 -1.07 1.08
CA GLU A 19 12.85 -0.10 2.16
C GLU A 19 11.39 -0.14 2.62
N PHE A 20 10.45 -0.20 1.68
CA PHE A 20 9.02 -0.27 2.02
C PHE A 20 8.64 -1.59 2.69
N ALA A 21 9.24 -2.71 2.28
CA ALA A 21 9.02 -3.99 2.91
C ALA A 21 9.59 -4.04 4.33
N ASP A 22 10.76 -3.45 4.54
CA ASP A 22 11.40 -3.33 5.85
C ASP A 22 10.54 -2.46 6.78
N GLU A 23 10.04 -1.32 6.29
CA GLU A 23 9.17 -0.39 7.04
C GLU A 23 7.81 -1.01 7.40
N THR A 24 7.20 -1.75 6.46
CA THR A 24 5.90 -2.41 6.69
C THR A 24 6.02 -3.77 7.37
N GLY A 25 7.24 -4.28 7.55
CA GLY A 25 7.51 -5.60 8.14
C GLY A 25 6.91 -6.76 7.35
N ILE A 26 6.93 -6.68 6.01
CA ILE A 26 6.53 -7.75 5.09
C ILE A 26 7.74 -8.22 4.27
N GLY A 27 7.65 -9.38 3.63
CA GLY A 27 8.71 -9.83 2.73
C GLY A 27 8.70 -9.06 1.40
N VAL A 28 9.88 -8.69 0.88
CA VAL A 28 10.03 -8.03 -0.45
C VAL A 28 9.37 -8.83 -1.58
N SER A 29 9.54 -10.16 -1.58
CA SER A 29 8.90 -11.02 -2.56
C SER A 29 7.38 -10.97 -2.48
N TRP A 30 6.84 -10.89 -1.26
CA TRP A 30 5.40 -10.78 -1.03
C TRP A 30 4.86 -9.43 -1.49
N LEU A 31 5.55 -8.34 -1.16
CA LEU A 31 5.25 -7.00 -1.67
C LEU A 31 5.23 -6.98 -3.20
N SER A 32 6.20 -7.61 -3.85
CA SER A 32 6.22 -7.68 -5.32
C SER A 32 5.01 -8.42 -5.89
N GLN A 33 4.57 -9.53 -5.28
CA GLN A 33 3.35 -10.22 -5.71
C GLN A 33 2.10 -9.34 -5.53
N ILE A 34 2.04 -8.58 -4.44
CA ILE A 34 0.96 -7.61 -4.17
C ILE A 34 0.94 -6.52 -5.24
N GLU A 35 2.06 -5.84 -5.48
CA GLU A 35 2.14 -4.73 -6.43
C GLU A 35 1.85 -5.11 -7.88
N ASN A 36 2.03 -6.39 -8.21
CA ASN A 36 1.71 -6.95 -9.53
C ASN A 36 0.30 -7.59 -9.60
N GLY A 37 -0.52 -7.45 -8.55
CA GLY A 37 -1.90 -7.93 -8.51
C GLY A 37 -2.05 -9.44 -8.46
N ARG A 38 -0.98 -10.18 -8.17
CA ARG A 38 -1.02 -11.65 -8.05
C ARG A 38 -1.51 -12.10 -6.67
N VAL A 39 -1.45 -11.21 -5.70
CA VAL A 39 -1.85 -11.42 -4.31
C VAL A 39 -2.57 -10.17 -3.84
N GLU A 40 -3.70 -10.36 -3.15
CA GLU A 40 -4.38 -9.23 -2.50
C GLU A 40 -3.62 -8.79 -1.23
N PRO A 41 -3.47 -7.48 -0.97
CA PRO A 41 -2.86 -6.99 0.25
C PRO A 41 -3.70 -7.40 1.46
N SER A 42 -3.07 -8.07 2.43
CA SER A 42 -3.69 -8.42 3.71
C SER A 42 -4.02 -7.20 4.57
N ASP A 43 -4.86 -7.37 5.58
CA ASP A 43 -5.16 -6.29 6.53
C ASP A 43 -3.91 -5.79 7.27
N ARG A 44 -2.93 -6.68 7.50
CA ARG A 44 -1.64 -6.30 8.09
C ARG A 44 -0.92 -5.21 7.30
N ILE A 45 -0.80 -5.36 5.97
CA ILE A 45 -0.11 -4.34 5.15
C ILE A 45 -0.96 -3.07 5.03
N ARG A 46 -2.30 -3.20 5.00
CA ARG A 46 -3.21 -2.04 5.02
C ARG A 46 -3.03 -1.21 6.28
N MET A 47 -2.96 -1.87 7.44
CA MET A 47 -2.71 -1.22 8.72
C MET A 47 -1.28 -0.65 8.83
N ALA A 48 -0.27 -1.37 8.33
CA ALA A 48 1.11 -0.87 8.32
C ALA A 48 1.22 0.41 7.49
N ILE A 49 0.61 0.43 6.30
CA ILE A 49 0.53 1.62 5.46
C ILE A 49 -0.25 2.73 6.16
N ALA A 50 -1.41 2.43 6.75
CA ALA A 50 -2.18 3.44 7.50
C ALA A 50 -1.37 4.08 8.63
N LYS A 51 -0.53 3.28 9.33
CA LYS A 51 0.34 3.74 10.41
C LYS A 51 1.51 4.61 9.91
N ILE A 52 2.15 4.22 8.80
CA ILE A 52 3.27 5.00 8.21
C ILE A 52 2.80 6.42 7.82
N PHE A 53 1.55 6.54 7.42
CA PHE A 53 1.01 7.77 6.87
C PHE A 53 0.22 8.63 7.86
N GLU A 54 0.06 8.21 9.13
CA GLU A 54 -0.89 8.85 10.07
C GLU A 54 -2.23 9.19 9.40
N ILE A 55 -2.71 8.31 8.53
CA ILE A 55 -3.98 8.50 7.82
C ILE A 55 -5.10 8.16 8.81
N ASP A 56 -5.69 9.20 9.36
CA ASP A 56 -7.06 9.22 9.81
C ASP A 56 -7.95 8.72 8.66
N GLY A 57 -8.86 7.78 8.95
CA GLY A 57 -9.53 6.91 7.96
C GLY A 57 -10.16 7.61 6.74
N GLU A 58 -10.37 8.92 6.82
CA GLU A 58 -10.77 9.82 5.74
C GLU A 58 -9.87 9.76 4.49
N PHE A 59 -8.53 9.68 4.61
CA PHE A 59 -7.69 9.62 3.40
C PHE A 59 -7.73 8.25 2.68
N ILE A 60 -7.96 7.15 3.42
CA ILE A 60 -8.26 5.85 2.79
C ILE A 60 -9.58 5.97 2.00
N GLU A 61 -10.59 6.59 2.60
CA GLU A 61 -11.90 6.79 1.97
C GLU A 61 -11.83 7.69 0.73
N VAL A 62 -11.00 8.75 0.76
CA VAL A 62 -10.72 9.62 -0.40
C VAL A 62 -10.06 8.83 -1.52
N LEU A 63 -9.03 8.01 -1.24
CA LEU A 63 -8.37 7.17 -2.24
C LEU A 63 -9.33 6.13 -2.86
N GLU A 64 -10.27 5.59 -2.08
CA GLU A 64 -11.30 4.68 -2.59
C GLU A 64 -12.32 5.42 -3.47
N ARG A 65 -12.73 6.64 -3.09
CA ARG A 65 -13.62 7.50 -3.90
C ARG A 65 -12.99 7.96 -5.21
N SER A 66 -11.68 8.26 -5.23
CA SER A 66 -10.98 8.65 -6.46
C SER A 66 -10.98 7.56 -7.54
N LYS A 67 -11.14 6.29 -7.15
CA LYS A 67 -11.30 5.17 -8.09
C LYS A 67 -12.73 4.97 -8.59
N MET A 68 -13.72 5.65 -8.00
CA MET A 68 -15.12 5.61 -8.41
C MET A 68 -15.46 6.64 -9.50
N LEU A 69 -14.48 7.43 -9.94
CA LEU A 69 -14.61 8.49 -10.95
C LEU A 69 -14.13 8.07 -12.36
N ILE A 70 -14.00 6.77 -12.62
CA ILE A 70 -13.63 6.23 -13.94
C ILE A 70 -14.57 5.08 -14.30
#